data_AF-A0AAU9D1Q0-F1
#
_entry.id   AF-A0AAU9D1Q0-F1
#
_cell.length_a   1.000
_cell.length_b   1.000
_cell.length_c   1.000
_cell.angle_alpha   90.00
_cell.angle_beta   90.00
_cell.angle_gamma   90.00
#
_symmetry.space_group_name_H-M   'P 1'
#
loop_
_entity.id
_entity.type
_entity.pdbx_description
1 polymer ?
#
loop_
_entity_poly.entity_id
_entity_poly.type
_entity_poly.pdbx_seq_one_letter_code
_entity_poly.pdbx_strand_id
1 'polypeptide(L)'
;MMPQLNEWYKSAKREGWTLSAVSLDTDLGKLKNTADELAPDIPVYSDFEGWKGPAAVSYNVNATPALFVLDKNLTIIGKPNRLPNP
;
A
#
# COMPACT_ATOMS: atom_id res chain seq x y z
N MET A 1 10.13 -0.28 -5.65
CA MET A 1 9.06 0.64 -5.20
C MET A 1 9.19 0.97 -3.71
N MET A 2 9.15 -0.01 -2.80
CA MET A 2 9.05 0.26 -1.35
C MET A 2 10.18 1.14 -0.77
N PRO A 3 11.48 0.94 -1.06
CA PRO A 3 12.52 1.82 -0.52
C PRO A 3 12.39 3.27 -0.99
N GLN A 4 12.05 3.48 -2.27
CA GLN A 4 11.83 4.83 -2.83
C GLN A 4 10.61 5.51 -2.19
N LEU A 5 9.55 4.74 -1.93
CA LEU A 5 8.35 5.25 -1.27
C LEU A 5 8.60 5.59 0.20
N ASN A 6 9.43 4.80 0.89
CA ASN A 6 9.86 5.06 2.26
C ASN A 6 10.63 6.39 2.34
N GLU A 7 11.58 6.61 1.43
CA GLU A 7 12.33 7.87 1.38
C GLU A 7 11.43 9.07 1.06
N TRP A 8 10.52 8.95 0.10
CA TRP A 8 9.54 10.01 -0.18
C TRP A 8 8.63 10.31 1.02
N TYR A 9 8.21 9.28 1.76
CA TYR A 9 7.29 9.45 2.88
C TYR A 9 7.90 10.29 4.01
N LYS A 10 9.22 10.23 4.22
CA LYS A 10 9.91 11.05 5.23
C LYS A 10 9.67 12.56 5.04
N SER A 11 9.64 13.05 3.80
CA SER A 11 9.28 14.45 3.53
C SER A 11 7.78 14.66 3.50
N ALA A 12 7.03 13.79 2.82
CA ALA A 12 5.58 13.92 2.65
C ALA A 12 4.83 13.96 4.00
N LYS A 13 5.30 13.20 5.00
CA LYS A 13 4.73 13.21 6.36
C LYS A 13 4.76 14.60 7.01
N ARG A 14 5.82 15.39 6.75
CA ARG A 14 5.93 16.77 7.24
C ARG A 14 4.98 17.74 6.54
N GLU A 15 4.55 17.38 5.34
CA GLU A 15 3.59 18.13 4.51
C GLU A 15 2.12 17.73 4.80
N GLY A 16 1.90 16.83 5.76
CA GLY A 16 0.56 16.40 6.19
C GLY A 16 0.05 15.15 5.48
N TRP A 17 0.85 14.51 4.63
CA TRP A 17 0.48 13.22 4.04
C TRP A 17 0.55 12.11 5.06
N THR A 18 -0.43 11.20 5.00
CA THR A 18 -0.38 9.91 5.69
C THR A 18 -0.29 8.82 4.65
N LEU A 19 0.64 7.89 4.86
CA LEU A 19 0.79 6.70 4.03
C LEU A 19 0.63 5.46 4.91
N SER A 20 -0.10 4.47 4.42
CA SER A 20 -0.22 3.14 5.02
C SER A 20 -0.19 2.11 3.90
N ALA A 21 0.56 1.04 4.12
CA ALA A 21 0.61 -0.09 3.20
C ALA A 21 -0.29 -1.21 3.71
N VAL A 22 -1.00 -1.86 2.80
CA VAL A 22 -1.73 -3.10 3.07
C VAL A 22 -1.04 -4.20 2.26
N SER A 23 -0.48 -5.19 2.94
CA SER A 23 0.11 -6.36 2.31
C SER A 23 -0.93 -7.46 2.11
N LEU A 24 -0.78 -8.21 1.02
CA LEU A 24 -1.52 -9.44 0.73
C LEU A 24 -0.69 -10.69 1.07
N ASP A 25 0.45 -10.53 1.77
CA ASP A 25 1.23 -11.66 2.27
C ASP A 25 0.41 -12.46 3.28
N THR A 26 0.49 -13.79 3.17
CA THR A 26 -0.15 -14.74 4.10
C THR A 26 0.83 -15.27 5.16
N ASP A 27 2.06 -14.76 5.18
CA ASP A 27 3.14 -15.17 6.08
C ASP A 27 3.65 -13.96 6.87
N LEU A 28 3.38 -13.96 8.18
CA LEU A 28 3.77 -12.87 9.08
C LEU A 28 5.28 -12.67 9.15
N GLY A 29 6.07 -13.76 9.14
CA GLY A 29 7.53 -13.68 9.27
C GLY A 29 8.16 -13.00 8.06
N LYS A 30 7.75 -13.42 6.86
CA LYS A 30 8.20 -12.81 5.60
C LYS A 30 7.76 -11.35 5.49
N LEU A 31 6.51 -11.05 5.85
CA LEU A 31 5.99 -9.69 5.84
C LEU A 31 6.81 -8.79 6.78
N LYS A 32 7.00 -9.21 8.03
CA LYS A 32 7.72 -8.43 9.03
C LYS A 32 9.14 -8.12 8.58
N ASN A 33 9.88 -9.14 8.14
CA ASN A 33 11.26 -8.96 7.68
C ASN A 33 11.34 -7.99 6.50
N THR A 34 10.43 -8.13 5.52
CA THR A 34 10.40 -7.27 4.32
C THR A 34 10.02 -5.83 4.66
N ALA A 35 9.06 -5.62 5.56
CA ALA A 35 8.62 -4.30 5.99
C ALA A 35 9.75 -3.57 6.75
N ASP A 36 10.39 -4.25 7.70
CA ASP A 36 11.49 -3.69 8.48
C ASP A 36 12.70 -3.34 7.60
N GLU A 37 12.99 -4.16 6.58
CA GLU A 37 14.12 -3.95 5.67
C GLU A 37 13.86 -2.83 4.65
N LEU A 38 12.67 -2.81 4.02
CA LEU A 38 12.43 -1.99 2.84
C LEU A 38 11.62 -0.72 3.10
N ALA A 39 10.83 -0.67 4.18
CA ALA A 39 9.91 0.42 4.46
C ALA A 39 9.66 0.67 5.96
N PRO A 40 10.72 0.88 6.77
CA PRO A 40 10.62 0.96 8.22
C PRO A 40 9.79 2.16 8.73
N ASP A 41 9.60 3.21 7.92
CA ASP A 41 8.85 4.40 8.31
C ASP A 41 7.36 4.33 7.92
N ILE A 42 6.97 3.35 7.11
CA ILE A 42 5.59 3.18 6.62
C ILE A 42 4.86 2.14 7.47
N PRO A 43 3.72 2.50 8.10
CA PRO A 43 2.86 1.51 8.74
C PRO A 43 2.37 0.47 7.72
N VAL A 44 2.64 -0.82 7.98
CA VAL A 44 2.22 -1.95 7.15
C VAL A 44 1.20 -2.80 7.89
N TYR A 45 0.08 -3.09 7.25
CA TYR A 45 -1.02 -3.91 7.78
C TYR A 45 -1.25 -5.13 6.90
N SER A 46 -1.72 -6.23 7.48
CA SER A 46 -2.20 -7.40 6.75
C SER A 46 -3.24 -8.12 7.61
N ASP A 47 -4.28 -8.64 6.97
CA ASP A 47 -5.23 -9.59 7.55
C ASP A 47 -4.79 -11.05 7.34
N PHE A 48 -3.72 -11.26 6.56
CA PHE A 48 -3.19 -12.55 6.12
C PHE A 48 -4.16 -13.42 5.30
N GLU A 49 -5.23 -12.83 4.77
CA GLU A 49 -6.22 -13.51 3.92
C GLU A 49 -5.86 -13.44 2.42
N GLY A 50 -4.80 -12.69 2.09
CA GLY A 50 -4.29 -12.53 0.73
C GLY A 50 -5.33 -11.93 -0.21
N TRP A 51 -5.43 -12.47 -1.43
CA TRP A 51 -6.36 -11.96 -2.45
C TRP A 51 -7.84 -12.04 -2.08
N LYS A 52 -8.20 -12.84 -1.08
CA LYS A 52 -9.59 -13.00 -0.61
C LYS A 52 -9.94 -12.02 0.52
N GLY A 53 -8.95 -11.32 1.05
CA GLY A 53 -9.14 -10.41 2.18
C GLY A 53 -10.00 -9.20 1.83
N PRO A 54 -10.68 -8.61 2.83
CA PRO A 54 -11.58 -7.47 2.65
C PRO A 54 -10.93 -6.29 1.94
N ALA A 55 -9.64 -6.02 2.15
CA ALA A 55 -8.94 -4.93 1.49
C ALA A 55 -8.83 -5.16 -0.03
N ALA A 56 -8.39 -6.35 -0.46
CA ALA A 56 -8.25 -6.69 -1.87
C ALA A 56 -9.61 -6.66 -2.60
N VAL A 57 -10.64 -7.20 -1.96
CA VAL A 57 -12.00 -7.27 -2.52
C VAL A 57 -12.64 -5.88 -2.59
N SER A 58 -12.64 -5.12 -1.49
CA SER A 58 -13.35 -3.83 -1.41
C SER A 58 -12.73 -2.76 -2.31
N TYR A 59 -11.42 -2.80 -2.52
CA TYR A 59 -10.70 -1.88 -3.41
C TYR A 59 -10.52 -2.43 -4.83
N ASN A 60 -11.08 -3.61 -5.13
CA ASN A 60 -10.97 -4.29 -6.43
C ASN A 60 -9.51 -4.40 -6.92
N VAL A 61 -8.62 -4.86 -6.03
CA VAL A 61 -7.19 -5.03 -6.33
C VAL A 61 -6.99 -6.32 -7.11
N ASN A 62 -6.53 -6.18 -8.36
CA ASN A 62 -6.32 -7.30 -9.29
C ASN A 62 -4.84 -7.58 -9.58
N ALA A 63 -3.94 -6.68 -9.16
CA ALA A 63 -2.51 -6.80 -9.32
C ALA A 63 -1.81 -5.98 -8.23
N THR A 64 -0.63 -6.42 -7.80
CA THR A 64 0.28 -5.65 -6.94
C THR A 64 1.50 -5.20 -7.76
N PRO A 65 2.06 -4.01 -7.47
CA PRO A 65 1.57 -3.02 -6.52
C PRO A 65 0.34 -2.25 -7.04
N ALA A 66 -0.50 -1.78 -6.11
CA ALA A 66 -1.64 -0.88 -6.38
C ALA A 66 -1.61 0.31 -5.42
N LEU A 67 -1.63 1.53 -5.95
CA LEU A 67 -1.65 2.77 -5.17
C LEU A 67 -2.99 3.48 -5.33
N PHE A 68 -3.59 3.83 -4.20
CA PHE A 68 -4.79 4.65 -4.12
C PHE A 68 -4.47 5.94 -3.39
N VAL A 69 -5.02 7.05 -3.89
CA VAL A 69 -4.92 8.37 -3.26
C VAL A 69 -6.30 8.73 -2.76
N LEU A 70 -6.39 9.03 -1.48
CA LEU A 70 -7.63 9.44 -0.82
C LEU A 70 -7.56 10.94 -0.49
N ASP A 71 -8.70 11.60 -0.54
CA ASP A 71 -8.84 12.93 0.06
C ASP A 71 -9.09 12.85 1.58
N LYS A 72 -9.25 14.01 2.23
CA LYS A 72 -9.53 14.11 3.67
C LYS A 72 -10.84 13.46 4.12
N ASN A 73 -11.76 13.17 3.20
CA ASN A 73 -13.03 12.50 3.47
C ASN A 73 -12.95 11.00 3.13
N LEU A 74 -11.74 10.47 2.93
CA LEU A 74 -11.49 9.09 2.52
C LEU A 74 -12.09 8.72 1.16
N THR A 75 -12.34 9.73 0.31
CA THR A 75 -12.81 9.52 -1.06
C THR A 75 -11.63 9.23 -1.98
N ILE A 76 -11.73 8.19 -2.80
CA ILE A 76 -10.69 7.87 -3.79
C ILE A 76 -10.65 8.96 -4.86
N ILE A 77 -9.54 9.70 -4.93
CA ILE A 77 -9.25 10.73 -5.93
C ILE A 77 -8.16 10.31 -6.92
N GLY A 78 -7.46 9.20 -6.64
CA GLY A 78 -6.50 8.58 -7.54
C GLY A 78 -6.50 7.06 -7.37
N LYS A 79 -6.39 6.31 -8.47
CA LYS A 79 -6.38 4.84 -8.48
C LYS A 79 -5.37 4.32 -9.50
N PRO A 80 -4.97 3.03 -9.44
CA PRO A 80 -4.07 2.46 -10.42
C PRO A 80 -4.73 2.48 -11.79
N ASN A 81 -4.09 3.13 -12.76
CA ASN A 81 -4.55 3.07 -14.14
C ASN A 81 -4.06 1.76 -14.77
N ARG A 82 -4.99 0.95 -15.27
CA ARG A 82 -4.64 -0.01 -16.34
C ARG A 82 -4.32 0.86 -17.56
N LEU A 83 -3.06 0.85 -18.02
CA LEU A 83 -2.81 1.24 -19.40
C LEU A 83 -3.66 0.30 -20.28
N PRO A 84 -4.49 0.81 -21.22
CA PRO A 84 -5.15 -0.07 -22.17
C PRO A 84 -4.07 -0.84 -22.92
N ASN A 85 -4.26 -2.16 -23.08
CA ASN A 85 -3.41 -2.94 -23.98
C ASN A 85 -3.50 -2.32 -25.38
N PRO A 86 -2.37 -2.14 -26.10
CA PRO A 86 -2.41 -1.70 -27.49
C PRO A 86 -3.19 -2.67 -28.38
#